data_AF-A0A9P6SQ77-F1
#
_entry.id   AF-A0A9P6SQ77-F1
#
_cell.length_a   1.000
_cell.length_b   1.000
_cell.length_c   1.000
_cell.angle_alpha   90.00
_cell.angle_beta   90.00
_cell.angle_gamma   90.00
#
_symmetry.space_group_name_H-M   'P 1'
#
loop_
_entity.id
_entity.type
_entity.pdbx_description
1 polymer ?
#
loop_
_entity_poly.entity_id
_entity_poly.type
_entity_poly.pdbx_seq_one_letter_code
_entity_poly.pdbx_strand_id
1 'polypeptide(L)'
;MPFKGESLEPMDPTSDKFKDLQVLFANKLVKLYMITHDMFVSPEYDNFLYIDKLYYHGTSHCGCLSHLATSTCKNSVNAKEWCQNLRCATRGILNNGYLLVHSGRGHFFTPQTTIAQEYAVSRNKNRHGNPLLLSVFIVKAQNIKKHQTPSYFYVSSDAFVASSRTARD
;
A
#
# COMPACT_ATOMS: atom_id res chain seq x y z
N MET A 1 7.48 -10.39 -10.55
CA MET A 1 7.63 -10.52 -9.08
C MET A 1 6.95 -9.31 -8.45
N PRO A 2 6.17 -9.44 -7.35
CA PRO A 2 5.55 -8.27 -6.71
C PRO A 2 6.61 -7.34 -6.10
N PHE A 3 6.35 -6.04 -6.07
CA PHE A 3 7.21 -5.07 -5.42
C PHE A 3 7.18 -5.27 -3.90
N LYS A 4 8.34 -5.60 -3.32
CA LYS A 4 8.51 -5.75 -1.87
C LYS A 4 9.12 -4.47 -1.33
N GLY A 5 8.65 -4.01 -0.19
CA GLY A 5 9.26 -2.89 0.52
C GLY A 5 10.64 -3.31 1.04
N GLU A 6 11.62 -2.46 0.83
CA GLU A 6 12.97 -2.58 1.40
C GLU A 6 13.05 -1.74 2.68
N SER A 7 12.81 -0.44 2.55
CA SER A 7 12.78 0.51 3.67
C SER A 7 11.54 1.39 3.65
N LEU A 8 11.26 1.99 4.81
CA LEU A 8 10.22 2.95 5.06
C LEU A 8 10.87 4.25 5.50
N GLU A 9 10.91 5.21 4.59
CA GLU A 9 11.48 6.54 4.82
C GLU A 9 10.38 7.47 5.33
N PRO A 10 10.47 8.01 6.55
CA PRO A 10 9.48 8.96 7.04
C PRO A 10 9.53 10.24 6.19
N MET A 11 8.36 10.69 5.72
CA MET A 11 8.26 11.95 5.00
C MET A 11 8.21 13.14 5.96
N ASP A 12 8.88 14.21 5.59
CA ASP A 12 8.88 15.47 6.34
C ASP A 12 7.47 16.09 6.34
N PRO A 13 6.87 16.32 7.53
CA PRO A 13 5.55 16.97 7.65
C PRO A 13 5.47 18.37 7.04
N THR A 14 6.62 19.03 6.85
CA THR A 14 6.69 20.37 6.25
C THR A 14 6.72 20.35 4.72
N SER A 15 6.93 19.19 4.10
CA SER A 15 6.94 19.04 2.64
C SER A 15 5.56 19.25 2.03
N ASP A 16 5.52 19.80 0.82
CA ASP A 16 4.25 20.08 0.11
C ASP A 16 3.43 18.81 -0.12
N LYS A 17 4.09 17.72 -0.53
CA LYS A 17 3.45 16.41 -0.71
C LYS A 17 2.80 15.87 0.57
N PHE A 18 3.41 16.11 1.74
CA PHE A 18 2.79 15.72 3.00
C PHE A 18 1.54 16.58 3.27
N LYS A 19 1.63 17.91 3.10
CA LYS A 19 0.51 18.84 3.31
C LYS A 19 -0.67 18.54 2.38
N ASP A 20 -0.40 18.25 1.11
CA ASP A 20 -1.43 17.89 0.13
C ASP A 20 -2.19 16.63 0.58
N LEU A 21 -1.45 15.60 1.01
CA LEU A 21 -2.04 14.38 1.55
C LEU A 21 -2.73 14.62 2.90
N GLN A 22 -2.21 15.52 3.74
CA GLN A 22 -2.86 15.90 5.00
C GLN A 22 -4.29 16.42 4.73
N VAL A 23 -4.45 17.32 3.75
CA VAL A 23 -5.76 17.84 3.34
C VAL A 23 -6.63 16.73 2.77
N LEU A 24 -6.08 15.90 1.88
CA LEU A 24 -6.82 14.78 1.25
C LEU A 24 -7.36 13.77 2.27
N PHE A 25 -6.63 13.56 3.37
CA PHE A 25 -7.03 12.71 4.48
C PHE A 25 -7.76 13.47 5.60
N ALA A 26 -8.38 14.61 5.27
CA ALA A 26 -9.18 15.45 6.18
C ALA A 26 -8.43 15.84 7.47
N ASN A 27 -7.14 16.13 7.36
CA ASN A 27 -6.22 16.46 8.44
C ASN A 27 -6.05 15.37 9.51
N LYS A 28 -6.31 14.11 9.17
CA LYS A 28 -6.17 12.94 10.08
C LYS A 28 -4.93 12.10 9.82
N LEU A 29 -4.06 12.51 8.92
CA LEU A 29 -2.82 11.80 8.64
C LEU A 29 -1.85 12.02 9.81
N VAL A 30 -1.39 10.91 10.40
CA VAL A 30 -0.51 10.89 11.58
C VAL A 30 0.95 10.76 11.17
N LYS A 31 1.23 9.85 10.25
CA LYS A 31 2.55 9.62 9.67
C LYS A 31 2.42 9.23 8.20
N LEU A 32 3.40 9.64 7.42
CA LEU A 32 3.55 9.27 6.03
C LEU A 32 4.94 8.68 5.82
N TYR A 33 4.98 7.54 5.14
CA TYR A 33 6.22 6.86 4.78
C TYR A 33 6.28 6.72 3.28
N MET A 34 7.45 6.99 2.72
CA MET A 34 7.80 6.56 1.37
C MET A 34 8.36 5.14 1.47
N ILE A 35 7.75 4.22 0.73
CA ILE A 35 8.23 2.84 0.63
C ILE A 35 9.26 2.80 -0.47
N THR A 36 10.49 2.44 -0.13
CA THR A 36 11.51 2.10 -1.12
C THR A 36 11.37 0.62 -1.48
N HIS A 37 11.71 0.28 -2.71
CA HIS A 37 11.64 -1.08 -3.20
C HIS A 37 13.02 -1.50 -3.69
N ASP A 38 13.39 -2.74 -3.42
CA ASP A 38 14.56 -3.36 -4.02
C ASP A 38 14.23 -3.58 -5.52
N MET A 39 14.75 -2.71 -6.38
CA MET A 39 14.42 -2.69 -7.80
C MET A 39 15.54 -3.31 -8.63
N PHE A 40 15.21 -4.38 -9.32
CA PHE A 40 15.82 -4.64 -10.62
C PHE A 40 15.17 -3.70 -11.63
N VAL A 41 15.92 -2.72 -12.14
CA VAL A 41 15.46 -1.79 -13.18
C VAL A 41 15.14 -2.59 -14.44
N SER A 42 13.86 -2.86 -14.67
CA SER A 42 13.37 -3.36 -15.96
C SER A 42 12.82 -2.17 -16.76
N PRO A 43 12.94 -2.17 -18.10
CA PRO A 43 12.43 -1.08 -18.96
C PRO A 43 10.94 -0.75 -18.76
N GLU A 44 10.18 -1.68 -18.19
CA GLU A 44 8.76 -1.52 -17.96
C GLU A 44 8.42 -0.92 -16.60
N TYR A 45 9.40 -0.84 -15.69
CA TYR A 45 9.34 0.03 -14.52
C TYR A 45 9.28 1.51 -14.94
N ASP A 46 9.99 1.89 -16.01
CA ASP A 46 9.94 3.27 -16.52
C ASP A 46 8.51 3.62 -16.98
N ASN A 47 7.83 2.70 -17.67
CA ASN A 47 6.41 2.86 -18.04
C ASN A 47 5.48 2.98 -16.82
N PHE A 48 5.87 2.45 -15.66
CA PHE A 48 5.11 2.57 -14.42
C PHE A 48 5.28 3.95 -13.77
N LEU A 49 6.43 4.60 -13.94
CA LEU A 49 6.67 5.96 -13.43
C LEU A 49 5.70 6.98 -14.06
N TYR A 50 5.33 6.80 -15.32
CA TYR A 50 4.42 7.68 -16.08
C TYR A 50 2.93 7.49 -15.77
N ILE A 51 2.58 6.61 -14.83
CA ILE A 51 1.18 6.50 -14.39
C ILE A 51 0.89 7.62 -13.40
N ASP A 52 0.04 8.55 -13.80
CA ASP A 52 -0.38 9.66 -12.94
C ASP A 52 -1.48 9.27 -11.96
N LYS A 53 -2.23 8.20 -12.27
CA LYS A 53 -3.40 7.84 -11.48
C LYS A 53 -3.02 7.06 -10.22
N LEU A 54 -3.37 7.64 -9.07
CA LEU A 54 -3.21 7.03 -7.76
C LEU A 54 -4.45 6.24 -7.35
N TYR A 55 -4.21 5.16 -6.62
CA TYR A 55 -5.21 4.36 -5.95
C TYR A 55 -4.84 4.15 -4.48
N TYR A 56 -5.86 3.88 -3.68
CA TYR A 56 -5.76 3.72 -2.24
C TYR A 56 -6.20 2.32 -1.83
N HIS A 57 -5.43 1.71 -0.95
CA HIS A 57 -5.73 0.42 -0.35
C HIS A 57 -5.71 0.55 1.17
N GLY A 58 -6.89 0.45 1.78
CA GLY A 58 -7.01 0.32 3.23
C GLY A 58 -6.69 -1.09 3.69
N THR A 59 -5.98 -1.24 4.80
CA THR A 59 -5.71 -2.56 5.39
C THR A 59 -5.69 -2.53 6.91
N SER A 60 -5.83 -3.70 7.51
CA SER A 60 -5.75 -3.87 8.96
C SER A 60 -4.30 -4.01 9.44
N HIS A 61 -4.06 -3.64 10.69
CA HIS A 61 -2.81 -3.92 11.39
C HIS A 61 -3.07 -4.68 12.70
N CYS A 62 -2.01 -5.20 13.32
CA CYS A 62 -2.09 -5.94 14.59
C CYS A 62 -1.83 -5.05 15.83
N GLY A 63 -2.00 -3.74 15.71
CA GLY A 63 -1.60 -2.75 16.73
C GLY A 63 -0.17 -2.20 16.57
N CYS A 64 0.59 -2.67 15.59
CA CYS A 64 1.97 -2.21 15.34
C CYS A 64 2.10 -0.70 15.06
N LEU A 65 1.01 -0.04 14.63
CA LEU A 65 1.00 1.40 14.42
C LEU A 65 0.99 2.21 15.73
N SER A 66 0.48 1.67 16.83
CA SER A 66 0.31 2.44 18.08
C SER A 66 1.64 2.90 18.68
N HIS A 67 2.67 2.04 18.65
CA HIS A 67 4.02 2.39 19.09
C HIS A 67 4.72 3.38 18.15
N LEU A 68 4.31 3.41 16.88
CA LEU A 68 4.95 4.21 15.85
C LEU A 68 4.31 5.59 15.73
N ALA A 69 3.00 5.74 15.97
CA ALA A 69 2.31 7.02 15.98
C ALA A 69 2.92 8.01 16.99
N THR A 70 3.48 7.50 18.09
CA THR A 70 4.11 8.30 19.13
C THR A 70 5.62 8.49 18.94
N SER A 71 6.26 7.79 18.00
CA SER A 71 7.72 7.88 17.84
C SER A 71 8.10 9.11 17.02
N THR A 72 9.14 9.83 17.43
CA THR A 72 9.73 10.96 16.67
C THR A 72 10.79 10.49 15.68
N CYS A 73 10.93 9.18 15.47
CA CYS A 73 12.04 8.60 14.72
C CYS A 73 12.04 9.11 13.27
N LYS A 74 13.05 9.93 12.95
CA LYS A 74 13.36 10.44 11.60
C LYS A 74 14.09 9.42 10.74
N ASN A 75 14.43 8.26 11.31
CA ASN A 75 15.26 7.29 10.64
C ASN A 75 14.42 6.38 9.75
N SER A 76 15.04 5.98 8.64
CA SER A 76 14.61 4.85 7.82
C SER A 76 14.36 3.61 8.69
N VAL A 77 13.28 2.89 8.40
CA VAL A 77 12.99 1.60 9.05
C VAL A 77 13.01 0.51 8.00
N ASN A 78 13.71 -0.60 8.25
CA ASN A 78 13.64 -1.77 7.39
C ASN A 78 12.19 -2.32 7.37
N ALA A 79 11.61 -2.48 6.19
CA ALA A 79 10.22 -2.91 6.04
C ALA A 79 9.96 -4.28 6.71
N LYS A 80 10.94 -5.18 6.70
CA LYS A 80 10.85 -6.52 7.32
C LYS A 80 10.79 -6.45 8.84
N GLU A 81 11.40 -5.43 9.43
CA GLU A 81 11.50 -5.23 10.88
C GLU A 81 10.34 -4.40 11.44
N TRP A 82 9.61 -3.71 10.56
CA TRP A 82 8.48 -2.84 10.91
C TRP A 82 7.45 -3.50 11.83
N CYS A 83 7.19 -4.79 11.63
CA CYS A 83 6.25 -5.55 12.44
C CYS A 83 6.68 -7.01 12.53
N GLN A 84 6.75 -7.54 13.76
CA GLN A 84 7.12 -8.93 14.03
C GLN A 84 5.92 -9.89 13.96
N ASN A 85 4.68 -9.38 13.93
CA ASN A 85 3.50 -10.22 13.88
C ASN A 85 3.24 -10.71 12.45
N LEU A 86 3.46 -12.01 12.20
CA LEU A 86 3.28 -12.65 10.91
C LEU A 86 1.84 -12.57 10.36
N ARG A 87 0.84 -12.38 11.23
CA ARG A 87 -0.58 -12.26 10.87
C ARG A 87 -1.02 -10.81 10.58
N CYS A 88 -0.11 -9.84 10.66
CA CYS A 88 -0.39 -8.45 10.34
C CYS A 88 -0.51 -8.26 8.82
N ALA A 89 -1.67 -7.78 8.34
CA ALA A 89 -1.89 -7.59 6.91
C ALA A 89 -1.00 -6.49 6.32
N THR A 90 -0.85 -5.36 7.03
CA THR A 90 0.12 -4.30 6.66
C THR A 90 1.53 -4.86 6.47
N ARG A 91 2.01 -5.70 7.41
CA ARG A 91 3.31 -6.37 7.29
C ARG A 91 3.37 -7.29 6.08
N GLY A 92 2.31 -8.07 5.85
CA GLY A 92 2.22 -8.98 4.71
C GLY A 92 2.39 -8.24 3.39
N ILE A 93 1.71 -7.09 3.23
CA ILE A 93 1.82 -6.23 2.05
C ILE A 93 3.22 -5.62 1.94
N LEU A 94 3.78 -5.08 3.03
CA LEU A 94 5.13 -4.51 3.00
C LEU A 94 6.19 -5.52 2.55
N ASN A 95 6.15 -6.74 3.09
CA ASN A 95 7.21 -7.72 2.86
C ASN A 95 7.04 -8.52 1.58
N ASN A 96 5.81 -8.67 1.08
CA ASN A 96 5.49 -9.57 -0.02
C ASN A 96 4.77 -8.88 -1.20
N GLY A 97 4.38 -7.62 -1.06
CA GLY A 97 3.48 -6.93 -1.98
C GLY A 97 2.06 -7.50 -1.95
N TYR A 98 1.25 -7.10 -2.93
CA TYR A 98 -0.13 -7.52 -3.15
C TYR A 98 -0.20 -8.85 -3.91
N LEU A 99 0.26 -9.93 -3.27
CA LEU A 99 0.14 -11.29 -3.81
C LEU A 99 -1.31 -11.78 -3.82
N LEU A 100 -1.80 -12.28 -4.97
CA LEU A 100 -3.14 -12.87 -5.11
C LEU A 100 -3.41 -14.02 -4.13
N VAL A 101 -2.40 -14.85 -3.87
CA VAL A 101 -2.50 -16.01 -2.96
C VAL A 101 -2.89 -15.62 -1.53
N HIS A 102 -2.70 -14.36 -1.15
CA HIS A 102 -3.05 -13.85 0.17
C HIS A 102 -4.46 -13.28 0.29
N SER A 103 -5.18 -13.12 -0.83
CA SER A 103 -6.51 -12.50 -0.80
C SER A 103 -7.63 -13.30 -1.46
N GLY A 104 -7.36 -14.45 -2.11
CA GLY A 104 -8.33 -15.42 -2.64
C GLY A 104 -9.23 -14.91 -3.78
N ARG A 105 -9.67 -13.66 -3.69
CA ARG A 105 -10.43 -12.87 -4.67
C ARG A 105 -9.59 -11.73 -5.25
N GLY A 106 -8.42 -11.43 -4.68
CA GLY A 106 -7.58 -10.29 -5.07
C GLY A 106 -7.65 -9.14 -4.07
N HIS A 107 -6.78 -8.15 -4.26
CA HIS A 107 -6.70 -6.96 -3.40
C HIS A 107 -7.58 -5.84 -3.92
N PHE A 108 -8.24 -5.15 -3.00
CA PHE A 108 -9.16 -4.06 -3.31
C PHE A 108 -8.42 -2.72 -3.38
N PHE A 109 -8.64 -1.98 -4.45
CA PHE A 109 -8.13 -0.63 -4.63
C PHE A 109 -9.26 0.32 -5.03
N THR A 110 -9.13 1.58 -4.67
CA THR A 110 -10.11 2.63 -5.01
C THR A 110 -9.42 3.97 -5.24
N PRO A 111 -9.89 4.82 -6.17
CA PRO A 111 -9.39 6.18 -6.33
C PRO A 111 -9.89 7.13 -5.22
N GLN A 112 -10.79 6.68 -4.35
CA GLN A 112 -11.39 7.51 -3.30
C GLN A 112 -10.79 7.17 -1.94
N THR A 113 -10.16 8.14 -1.28
CA THR A 113 -9.53 7.95 0.04
C THR A 113 -10.53 7.54 1.11
N THR A 114 -11.74 8.11 1.09
CA THR A 114 -12.83 7.80 2.03
C THR A 114 -13.20 6.32 2.02
N ILE A 115 -13.35 5.72 0.84
CA ILE A 115 -13.68 4.30 0.70
C ILE A 115 -12.54 3.41 1.20
N ALA A 116 -11.28 3.79 0.93
CA ALA A 116 -10.13 3.05 1.46
C ALA A 116 -10.09 3.12 3.00
N GLN A 117 -10.42 4.27 3.60
CA GLN A 117 -10.51 4.43 5.05
C GLN A 117 -11.64 3.57 5.64
N GLU A 118 -12.84 3.61 5.07
CA GLU A 118 -13.97 2.76 5.49
C GLU A 118 -13.61 1.28 5.45
N TYR A 119 -12.93 0.85 4.38
CA TYR A 119 -12.45 -0.51 4.25
C TYR A 119 -11.41 -0.85 5.35
N ALA A 120 -10.43 0.02 5.60
CA ALA A 120 -9.46 -0.17 6.69
C ALA A 120 -10.14 -0.30 8.05
N VAL A 121 -11.12 0.56 8.36
CA VAL A 121 -11.93 0.49 9.59
C VAL A 121 -12.62 -0.86 9.70
N SER A 122 -13.30 -1.30 8.63
CA SER A 122 -14.01 -2.59 8.63
C SER A 122 -13.08 -3.78 8.93
N ARG A 123 -11.82 -3.72 8.47
CA ARG A 123 -10.81 -4.76 8.68
C ARG A 123 -10.14 -4.70 10.06
N ASN A 124 -10.17 -3.55 10.72
CA ASN A 124 -9.59 -3.34 12.05
C ASN A 124 -10.53 -3.69 13.21
N LYS A 125 -11.84 -3.88 12.98
CA LYS A 125 -12.87 -4.09 14.04
C LYS A 125 -12.58 -5.20 15.06
N ASN A 126 -11.69 -6.15 14.75
CA ASN A 126 -11.35 -7.30 15.62
C ASN A 126 -9.83 -7.45 15.85
N ARG A 127 -9.05 -6.38 15.75
CA ARG A 127 -7.59 -6.42 15.91
C ARG A 127 -7.15 -5.77 17.22
N HIS A 128 -6.05 -6.26 17.78
CA HIS A 128 -5.40 -5.64 18.93
C HIS A 128 -4.81 -4.27 18.55
N GLY A 129 -4.81 -3.30 19.48
CA GLY A 129 -4.25 -1.95 19.30
C GLY A 129 -5.31 -0.84 19.22
N ASN A 130 -4.88 0.39 18.91
CA ASN A 130 -5.82 1.51 18.75
C ASN A 130 -6.61 1.34 17.43
N PRO A 131 -7.94 1.10 17.49
CA PRO A 131 -8.76 0.87 16.29
C PRO A 131 -8.94 2.13 15.44
N LEU A 132 -8.58 3.31 15.97
CA LEU A 132 -8.65 4.60 15.27
C LEU A 132 -7.43 4.84 14.37
N LEU A 133 -6.33 4.13 14.59
CA LEU A 133 -5.20 4.16 13.66
C LEU A 133 -5.48 3.23 12.49
N LEU A 134 -5.24 3.69 11.28
CA LEU A 134 -5.52 2.96 10.05
C LEU A 134 -4.26 2.93 9.18
N SER A 135 -4.05 1.83 8.45
CA SER A 135 -3.06 1.79 7.37
C SER A 135 -3.76 1.97 6.04
N VAL A 136 -3.35 3.00 5.30
CA VAL A 136 -3.75 3.20 3.90
C VAL A 136 -2.49 3.28 3.06
N PHE A 137 -2.39 2.40 2.07
CA PHE A 137 -1.33 2.44 1.06
C PHE A 137 -1.79 3.29 -0.12
N ILE A 138 -0.89 4.13 -0.62
CA ILE A 138 -1.07 4.91 -1.84
C ILE A 138 -0.24 4.22 -2.92
N VAL A 139 -0.89 3.76 -3.98
CA VAL A 139 -0.24 2.96 -5.03
C VAL A 139 -0.51 3.55 -6.41
N LYS A 140 0.46 3.42 -7.29
CA LYS A 140 0.24 3.44 -8.73
C LYS A 140 -0.12 2.01 -9.14
N ALA A 141 -1.03 1.84 -10.10
CA ALA A 141 -1.43 0.51 -10.54
C ALA A 141 -1.75 0.48 -12.03
N GLN A 142 -1.30 -0.58 -12.71
CA GLN A 142 -1.63 -0.91 -14.10
C GLN A 142 -2.68 -2.03 -14.16
N ASN A 143 -3.31 -2.21 -15.33
CA ASN A 143 -4.19 -3.35 -15.64
C ASN A 143 -5.34 -3.53 -14.64
N ILE A 144 -5.91 -2.41 -14.23
CA ILE A 144 -6.99 -2.38 -13.25
C ILE A 144 -8.29 -2.92 -13.86
N LYS A 145 -8.80 -4.01 -13.29
CA LYS A 145 -10.09 -4.57 -13.67
C LYS A 145 -11.17 -4.00 -12.76
N LYS A 146 -12.18 -3.36 -13.35
CA LYS A 146 -13.39 -2.92 -12.64
C LYS A 146 -14.11 -4.16 -12.08
N HIS A 147 -14.42 -4.15 -10.80
CA HIS A 147 -15.40 -5.08 -10.25
C HIS A 147 -16.81 -4.64 -10.64
N GLN A 148 -17.80 -5.52 -10.43
CA GLN A 148 -19.22 -5.20 -10.60
C GLN A 148 -19.70 -4.06 -9.69
N THR A 149 -18.95 -3.75 -8.63
CA THR A 149 -19.23 -2.63 -7.73
C THR A 149 -18.43 -1.40 -8.20
N PRO A 150 -19.06 -0.24 -8.52
CA PRO A 150 -18.44 0.87 -9.26
C PRO A 150 -17.19 1.49 -8.60
N SER A 151 -17.06 1.33 -7.29
CA SER A 151 -15.97 1.90 -6.49
C SER A 151 -14.78 0.96 -6.28
N TYR A 152 -14.76 -0.20 -6.95
CA TYR A 152 -13.87 -1.31 -6.63
C TYR A 152 -13.05 -1.76 -7.82
N PHE A 153 -11.74 -1.83 -7.59
CA PHE A 153 -10.76 -2.24 -8.56
C PHE A 153 -9.94 -3.40 -8.02
N TYR A 154 -9.80 -4.44 -8.84
CA TYR A 154 -8.89 -5.55 -8.57
C TYR A 154 -7.62 -5.31 -9.37
N VAL A 155 -6.49 -5.29 -8.67
CA VAL A 155 -5.19 -5.43 -9.31
C VAL A 155 -4.90 -6.92 -9.33
N SER A 156 -4.91 -7.53 -10.52
CA SER A 156 -4.68 -8.97 -10.66
C SER A 156 -3.25 -9.38 -10.35
N SER A 157 -2.32 -8.43 -10.24
CA SER A 157 -0.96 -8.69 -9.80
C SER A 157 -0.20 -7.37 -9.64
N ASP A 158 0.57 -7.23 -8.57
CA ASP A 158 1.74 -6.32 -8.58
C ASP A 158 2.84 -6.81 -9.54
N ALA A 159 2.68 -8.01 -10.09
CA ALA A 159 3.54 -8.55 -11.11
C ALA A 159 3.07 -8.08 -12.49
N PHE A 160 3.94 -7.31 -13.13
CA PHE A 160 4.35 -7.56 -14.50
C PHE A 160 3.77 -8.86 -15.11
N VAL A 161 2.91 -8.72 -16.12
CA VAL A 161 2.57 -9.82 -17.04
C VAL A 161 3.39 -9.60 -18.30
N ALA A 162 4.64 -10.08 -18.31
CA ALA A 162 5.24 -10.47 -19.58
C ALA A 162 4.70 -11.86 -19.91
N SER A 163 3.60 -11.92 -20.66
CA SER A 163 3.38 -13.09 -21.50
C SER A 163 4.04 -12.80 -22.84
N SER A 164 5.29 -13.23 -23.02
CA SER A 164 5.79 -13.46 -24.37
C SER A 164 5.02 -14.66 -24.93
N ARG A 165 4.08 -14.40 -25.83
CA ARG A 165 3.74 -15.41 -26.84
C ARG A 165 4.68 -15.16 -28.01
N THR A 166 5.79 -15.88 -28.03
CA THR A 166 6.34 -16.33 -29.31
C THR A 166 5.35 -17.35 -29.86
N ALA A 167 4.57 -16.96 -30.86
CA ALA A 167 4.16 -17.93 -31.85
C ALA A 167 5.35 -18.10 -32.80
N ARG A 168 5.98 -19.28 -32.73
CA ARG A 168 6.35 -20.02 -33.94
C ARG A 168 5.00 -20.36 -34.62
N ASP A 169 4.78 -20.21 -35.92
CA ASP A 169 5.67 -20.29 -37.08
C ASP A 169 5.55 -19.07 -38.01
#